data_AF-A0A7C6L9N0-F1
#
_entry.id   AF-A0A7C6L9N0-F1
#
_cell.length_a   1.000
_cell.length_b   1.000
_cell.length_c   1.000
_cell.angle_alpha   90.00
_cell.angle_beta   90.00
_cell.angle_gamma   90.00
#
_symmetry.space_group_name_H-M   'P 1'
#
loop_
_entity.id
_entity.type
_entity.pdbx_description
1 polymer ?
#
loop_
_entity_poly.entity_id
_entity_poly.type
_entity_poly.pdbx_seq_one_letter_code
_entity_poly.pdbx_strand_id
1 'polypeptide(L)'
;RAYAGNQAMILGEGYIHRCPAGLVVWASPLVFGGEYVGGVVAGQVLMWEIDEMVRKEVAQVANACGIPVQVLLAAAEQLPVMDAQKVQAASDMLFVLAAYISNKEHFFLLEQREMSNQQARLAESIIEKKQAVEQQGSGAAPALYPLEKERQLLGRVRVGDRTGAKEMLNQILGDILFNSAGRPEVLKARLLELSVVLSRAAVEGGGSLERLLGLNFAYVEELASLESIEELCAWIVKVLDAFLDEVYAAAESRDLPVMRQAVSYIKQHFREELTLEDVAQEVHFSPYYVSRLFKEELGLTFIEYLTKTRIEEAKRLLLETNKTVSEISELVGYQDPSYFTKVFKKREGVTPTQFRR
;
A
#
# COMPACT_ATOMS: atom_id res chain seq x y z
N ARG A 1 7.37 -0.17 -32.86
CA ARG A 1 8.04 -1.02 -31.83
C ARG A 1 8.72 -0.16 -30.76
N ALA A 2 9.57 0.82 -31.12
CA ALA A 2 10.16 1.76 -30.15
C ALA A 2 9.10 2.54 -29.32
N TYR A 3 8.00 2.97 -29.95
CA TYR A 3 6.90 3.66 -29.26
C TYR A 3 6.30 2.85 -28.11
N ALA A 4 5.96 1.58 -28.36
CA ALA A 4 5.29 0.73 -27.36
C ALA A 4 6.18 0.45 -26.15
N GLY A 5 7.49 0.24 -26.35
CA GLY A 5 8.43 0.08 -25.25
C GLY A 5 8.61 1.38 -24.45
N ASN A 6 8.61 2.53 -25.11
CA ASN A 6 8.67 3.83 -24.41
C ASN A 6 7.40 4.08 -23.58
N GLN A 7 6.22 3.77 -24.12
CA GLN A 7 4.97 3.83 -23.34
C GLN A 7 5.00 2.89 -22.14
N ALA A 8 5.55 1.68 -22.30
CA ALA A 8 5.72 0.74 -21.20
C ALA A 8 6.67 1.28 -20.10
N MET A 9 7.70 2.05 -20.47
CA MET A 9 8.56 2.74 -19.50
C MET A 9 7.79 3.82 -18.75
N ILE A 10 7.06 4.68 -19.46
CA ILE A 10 6.29 5.79 -18.88
C ILE A 10 5.25 5.26 -17.88
N LEU A 11 4.59 4.16 -18.21
CA LEU A 11 3.57 3.56 -17.34
C LEU A 11 4.15 2.73 -16.19
N GLY A 12 5.43 2.33 -16.29
CA GLY A 12 6.05 1.40 -15.34
C GLY A 12 5.44 0.00 -15.38
N GLU A 13 4.85 -0.41 -16.51
CA GLU A 13 4.26 -1.74 -16.69
C GLU A 13 4.25 -2.16 -18.17
N GLY A 14 3.88 -3.43 -18.45
CA GLY A 14 3.79 -3.92 -19.81
C GLY A 14 2.69 -3.22 -20.61
N TYR A 15 3.02 -2.68 -21.78
CA TYR A 15 2.08 -1.93 -22.63
C TYR A 15 1.45 -2.81 -23.70
N ILE A 16 0.20 -3.22 -23.47
CA ILE A 16 -0.61 -3.99 -24.41
C ILE A 16 -1.30 -3.04 -25.40
N HIS A 17 -1.18 -3.32 -26.71
CA HIS A 17 -1.81 -2.52 -27.75
C HIS A 17 -2.15 -3.36 -28.98
N ARG A 18 -3.02 -2.82 -29.84
CA ARG A 18 -3.30 -3.37 -31.17
C ARG A 18 -2.33 -2.75 -32.18
N CYS A 19 -1.58 -3.57 -32.90
CA CYS A 19 -0.69 -3.08 -33.95
C CYS A 19 -1.48 -2.71 -35.23
N PRO A 20 -0.86 -2.01 -36.21
CA PRO A 20 -1.54 -1.64 -37.46
C PRO A 20 -2.10 -2.82 -38.27
N ALA A 21 -1.56 -4.03 -38.07
CA ALA A 21 -2.08 -5.25 -38.68
C ALA A 21 -3.28 -5.86 -37.91
N GLY A 22 -3.78 -5.18 -36.89
CA GLY A 22 -4.94 -5.62 -36.10
C GLY A 22 -4.63 -6.66 -35.02
N LEU A 23 -3.36 -7.03 -34.82
CA LEU A 23 -2.95 -8.03 -33.85
C LEU A 23 -2.64 -7.42 -32.49
N VAL A 24 -2.92 -8.18 -31.44
CA VAL A 24 -2.59 -7.77 -30.06
C VAL A 24 -1.14 -8.14 -29.77
N VAL A 25 -0.40 -7.14 -29.29
CA VAL A 25 1.02 -7.21 -28.95
C VAL A 25 1.25 -6.44 -27.67
N TRP A 26 2.22 -6.87 -26.89
CA TRP A 26 2.63 -6.19 -25.67
C TRP A 26 4.13 -5.95 -25.65
N ALA A 27 4.51 -4.82 -25.09
CA ALA A 27 5.89 -4.38 -25.01
C ALA A 27 6.30 -4.16 -23.56
N SER A 28 7.55 -4.48 -23.25
CA SER A 28 8.18 -4.20 -21.96
C SER A 28 9.47 -3.42 -22.20
N PRO A 29 9.78 -2.42 -21.36
CA PRO A 29 10.94 -1.57 -21.55
C PRO A 29 12.22 -2.26 -21.10
N LEU A 30 13.33 -1.94 -21.75
CA LEU A 30 14.70 -2.22 -21.32
C LEU A 30 15.33 -0.88 -20.96
N VAL A 31 15.73 -0.76 -19.70
CA VAL A 31 16.25 0.46 -19.10
C VAL A 31 17.64 0.16 -18.53
N PHE A 32 18.59 1.06 -18.74
CA PHE A 32 19.92 0.95 -18.14
C PHE A 32 20.41 2.34 -17.75
N GLY A 33 20.85 2.52 -16.52
CA GLY A 33 21.22 3.83 -15.99
C GLY A 33 20.05 4.80 -15.90
N GLY A 34 18.82 4.30 -15.76
CA GLY A 34 17.61 5.13 -15.80
C GLY A 34 17.20 5.63 -17.19
N GLU A 35 17.92 5.27 -18.25
CA GLU A 35 17.60 5.65 -19.62
C GLU A 35 16.92 4.51 -20.40
N TYR A 36 15.94 4.86 -21.22
CA TYR A 36 15.30 3.92 -22.14
C TYR A 36 16.27 3.50 -23.24
N VAL A 37 16.65 2.22 -23.26
CA VAL A 37 17.56 1.67 -24.29
C VAL A 37 16.79 0.93 -25.38
N GLY A 38 15.61 0.39 -25.06
CA GLY A 38 14.79 -0.32 -26.04
C GLY A 38 13.61 -1.03 -25.41
N GLY A 39 12.93 -1.89 -26.16
CA GLY A 39 11.80 -2.66 -25.64
C GLY A 39 11.75 -4.07 -26.22
N VAL A 40 11.41 -5.03 -25.36
CA VAL A 40 11.08 -6.39 -25.78
C VAL A 40 9.61 -6.43 -26.10
N VAL A 41 9.25 -7.01 -27.24
CA VAL A 41 7.85 -7.13 -27.68
C VAL A 41 7.52 -8.60 -27.85
N ALA A 42 6.37 -9.01 -27.32
CA ALA A 42 5.79 -10.31 -27.58
C ALA A 42 4.30 -10.17 -27.96
N GLY A 43 3.68 -11.28 -28.31
CA GLY A 43 2.29 -11.34 -28.78
C GLY A 43 2.20 -11.73 -30.24
N GLN A 44 1.47 -10.93 -31.02
CA GLN A 44 0.94 -11.30 -32.35
C GLN A 44 -0.17 -12.34 -32.23
N VAL A 45 -1.13 -12.04 -31.36
CA VAL A 45 -2.24 -12.92 -31.04
C VAL A 45 -3.56 -12.27 -31.43
N LEU A 46 -4.58 -13.10 -31.61
CA LEU A 46 -5.96 -12.65 -31.70
C LEU A 46 -6.60 -12.76 -30.32
N MET A 47 -7.48 -11.83 -29.97
CA MET A 47 -8.24 -11.90 -28.71
C MET A 47 -9.62 -12.55 -28.85
N TRP A 48 -10.02 -12.84 -30.09
CA TRP A 48 -11.27 -13.49 -30.45
C TRP A 48 -11.07 -14.28 -31.74
N GLU A 49 -11.96 -15.24 -32.01
CA GLU A 49 -11.96 -16.00 -33.25
C GLU A 49 -12.26 -15.11 -34.47
N ILE A 50 -11.81 -15.53 -35.66
CA ILE A 50 -11.99 -14.78 -36.89
C ILE A 50 -13.45 -14.83 -37.33
N ASP A 51 -14.17 -13.74 -37.07
CA ASP A 51 -15.54 -13.51 -37.51
C ASP A 51 -15.60 -12.71 -38.83
N GLU A 52 -16.82 -12.39 -39.28
CA GLU A 52 -17.02 -11.63 -40.51
C GLU A 52 -16.45 -10.20 -40.46
N MET A 53 -16.37 -9.62 -39.26
CA MET A 53 -15.82 -8.27 -39.04
C MET A 53 -14.30 -8.29 -39.20
N VAL A 54 -13.62 -9.25 -38.58
CA VAL A 54 -12.17 -9.45 -38.74
C VAL A 54 -11.83 -9.78 -40.19
N ARG A 55 -12.65 -10.57 -40.89
CA ARG A 55 -12.44 -10.86 -42.33
C ARG A 55 -12.48 -9.59 -43.19
N LYS A 56 -13.37 -8.64 -42.87
CA LYS A 56 -13.44 -7.33 -43.55
C LYS A 56 -12.21 -6.47 -43.26
N GLU A 57 -11.74 -6.43 -42.01
CA GLU A 57 -10.51 -5.72 -41.64
C GLU A 57 -9.28 -6.30 -42.35
N VAL A 58 -9.12 -7.63 -42.37
CA VAL A 58 -8.02 -8.31 -43.07
C VAL A 58 -8.06 -8.03 -44.57
N ALA A 59 -9.26 -8.01 -45.19
CA ALA A 59 -9.39 -7.68 -46.60
C ALA A 59 -8.98 -6.23 -46.92
N GLN A 60 -9.29 -5.28 -46.03
CA GLN A 60 -8.85 -3.89 -46.18
C GLN A 60 -7.33 -3.76 -46.11
N VAL A 61 -6.69 -4.42 -45.13
CA VAL A 61 -5.22 -4.43 -44.98
C VAL A 61 -4.57 -5.12 -46.18
N ALA A 62 -5.10 -6.26 -46.61
CA ALA A 62 -4.62 -7.01 -47.77
C ALA A 62 -4.60 -6.14 -49.04
N ASN A 63 -5.71 -5.44 -49.31
CA ASN A 63 -5.85 -4.56 -50.45
C ASN A 63 -4.89 -3.36 -50.38
N ALA A 64 -4.73 -2.75 -49.21
CA ALA A 64 -3.81 -1.63 -49.01
C ALA A 64 -2.34 -2.02 -49.24
N CYS A 65 -1.99 -3.28 -48.96
CA CYS A 65 -0.63 -3.80 -49.14
C CYS A 65 -0.41 -4.54 -50.47
N GLY A 66 -1.43 -4.67 -51.33
CA GLY A 66 -1.34 -5.42 -52.59
C GLY A 66 -1.15 -6.94 -52.42
N ILE A 67 -1.59 -7.49 -51.29
CA ILE A 67 -1.47 -8.92 -50.95
C ILE A 67 -2.81 -9.62 -51.20
N PRO A 68 -2.85 -10.84 -51.76
CA PRO A 68 -4.11 -11.58 -51.88
C PRO A 68 -4.76 -11.84 -50.52
N VAL A 69 -6.04 -11.48 -50.38
CA VAL A 69 -6.81 -11.59 -49.12
C VAL A 69 -6.73 -13.01 -48.52
N GLN A 70 -6.81 -14.04 -49.35
CA GLN A 70 -6.75 -15.44 -48.92
C GLN A 70 -5.43 -15.80 -48.23
N VAL A 71 -4.31 -15.18 -48.63
CA VAL A 71 -3.00 -15.42 -48.03
C VAL A 71 -2.95 -14.86 -46.61
N LEU A 72 -3.44 -13.64 -46.39
CA LEU A 72 -3.49 -13.05 -45.05
C LEU A 72 -4.53 -13.74 -44.14
N LEU A 73 -5.66 -14.20 -44.70
CA LEU A 73 -6.64 -14.97 -43.92
C LEU A 73 -6.08 -16.33 -43.49
N ALA A 74 -5.41 -17.07 -44.38
CA ALA A 74 -4.78 -18.33 -44.02
C ALA A 74 -3.65 -18.17 -43.00
N ALA A 75 -2.93 -17.04 -43.04
CA ALA A 75 -1.93 -16.70 -42.02
C ALA A 75 -2.59 -16.31 -40.68
N ALA A 76 -3.68 -15.55 -40.71
CA ALA A 76 -4.41 -15.16 -39.51
C ALA A 76 -5.04 -16.37 -38.79
N GLU A 77 -5.53 -17.37 -39.53
CA GLU A 77 -6.08 -18.62 -38.99
C GLU A 77 -5.04 -19.47 -38.24
N GLN A 78 -3.74 -19.23 -38.45
CA GLN A 78 -2.65 -19.90 -37.72
C GLN A 78 -2.23 -19.18 -36.43
N LEU A 79 -2.75 -17.98 -36.19
CA LEU A 79 -2.39 -17.20 -35.00
C LEU A 79 -3.08 -17.76 -33.75
N PRO A 80 -2.39 -17.77 -32.60
CA PRO A 80 -3.01 -18.18 -31.36
C PRO A 80 -4.11 -17.19 -30.95
N VAL A 81 -5.24 -17.72 -30.51
CA VAL A 81 -6.32 -16.94 -29.89
C VAL A 81 -6.15 -16.98 -28.39
N MET A 82 -6.03 -15.82 -27.76
CA MET A 82 -5.80 -15.67 -26.32
C MET A 82 -6.82 -14.72 -25.70
N ASP A 83 -7.45 -15.15 -24.62
CA ASP A 83 -8.30 -14.28 -23.81
C ASP A 83 -7.48 -13.17 -23.10
N ALA A 84 -8.19 -12.15 -22.62
CA ALA A 84 -7.58 -10.98 -21.99
C ALA A 84 -6.74 -11.34 -20.75
N GLN A 85 -7.16 -12.34 -19.97
CA GLN A 85 -6.42 -12.76 -18.77
C GLN A 85 -5.05 -13.34 -19.12
N LYS A 86 -4.99 -14.20 -20.15
CA LYS A 86 -3.73 -14.76 -20.62
C LYS A 86 -2.83 -13.71 -21.26
N VAL A 87 -3.40 -12.75 -22.01
CA VAL A 87 -2.64 -11.63 -22.56
C VAL A 87 -2.03 -10.78 -21.45
N GLN A 88 -2.81 -10.45 -20.41
CA GLN A 88 -2.31 -9.69 -19.26
C GLN A 88 -1.20 -10.44 -18.52
N ALA A 89 -1.42 -11.72 -18.19
CA ALA A 89 -0.42 -12.52 -17.49
C ALA A 89 0.90 -12.66 -18.29
N ALA A 90 0.80 -12.80 -19.62
CA ALA A 90 1.97 -12.84 -20.50
C ALA A 90 2.70 -11.48 -20.58
N SER A 91 1.95 -10.38 -20.54
CA SER A 91 2.51 -9.02 -20.46
C SER A 91 3.25 -8.78 -19.15
N ASP A 92 2.64 -9.14 -18.03
CA ASP A 92 3.24 -9.01 -16.69
C ASP A 92 4.52 -9.84 -16.57
N MET A 93 4.49 -11.08 -17.08
CA MET A 93 5.66 -11.95 -17.07
C MET A 93 6.80 -11.38 -17.93
N LEU A 94 6.50 -10.88 -19.13
CA LEU A 94 7.50 -10.22 -19.98
C LEU A 94 8.09 -8.99 -19.29
N PHE A 95 7.25 -8.22 -18.59
CA PHE A 95 7.70 -7.05 -17.86
C PHE A 95 8.66 -7.40 -16.73
N VAL A 96 8.36 -8.42 -15.92
CA VAL A 96 9.26 -8.91 -14.87
C VAL A 96 10.59 -9.37 -15.44
N LEU A 97 10.58 -10.09 -16.57
CA LEU A 97 11.80 -10.53 -17.24
C LEU A 97 12.61 -9.36 -17.79
N ALA A 98 11.96 -8.38 -18.41
CA ALA A 98 12.62 -7.18 -18.93
C ALA A 98 13.23 -6.34 -17.81
N ALA A 99 12.54 -6.21 -16.66
CA ALA A 99 13.07 -5.55 -15.47
C ALA A 99 14.29 -6.29 -14.88
N TYR A 100 14.28 -7.63 -14.90
CA TYR A 100 15.43 -8.44 -14.49
C TYR A 100 16.64 -8.23 -15.41
N ILE A 101 16.42 -8.24 -16.74
CA ILE A 101 17.47 -7.99 -17.75
C ILE A 101 18.07 -6.59 -17.60
N SER A 102 17.24 -5.61 -17.23
CA SER A 102 17.62 -4.22 -16.95
C SER A 102 18.50 -4.05 -15.69
N ASN A 103 18.84 -5.15 -15.00
CA ASN A 103 19.82 -5.27 -13.91
C ASN A 103 19.58 -4.35 -12.68
N LYS A 104 19.04 -4.88 -11.57
CA LYS A 104 18.78 -4.20 -10.27
C LYS A 104 18.02 -2.85 -10.32
N GLU A 105 17.63 -2.33 -11.48
CA GLU A 105 16.77 -1.13 -11.64
C GLU A 105 15.27 -1.43 -11.51
N HIS A 106 14.92 -2.55 -10.89
CA HIS A 106 13.53 -2.89 -10.53
C HIS A 106 12.87 -1.79 -9.70
N PHE A 107 13.63 -1.10 -8.85
CA PHE A 107 13.11 0.01 -8.04
C PHE A 107 12.62 1.19 -8.88
N PHE A 108 13.31 1.55 -9.96
CA PHE A 108 12.90 2.66 -10.85
C PHE A 108 11.58 2.34 -11.57
N LEU A 109 11.46 1.13 -12.11
CA LEU A 109 10.23 0.70 -12.78
C LEU A 109 9.05 0.53 -11.81
N LEU A 110 9.31 0.06 -10.58
CA LEU A 110 8.30 0.05 -9.51
C LEU A 110 7.85 1.45 -9.12
N GLU A 111 8.79 2.39 -8.98
CA GLU A 111 8.49 3.79 -8.66
C GLU A 111 7.62 4.42 -9.76
N GLN A 112 7.96 4.21 -11.04
CA GLN A 112 7.12 4.63 -12.17
C GLN A 112 5.72 4.00 -12.13
N ARG A 113 5.63 2.71 -11.78
CA ARG A 113 4.34 2.02 -11.66
C ARG A 113 3.49 2.58 -10.52
N GLU A 114 4.09 2.87 -9.37
CA GLU A 114 3.41 3.49 -8.24
C GLU A 114 2.91 4.90 -8.62
N MET A 115 3.74 5.69 -9.31
CA MET A 115 3.36 7.01 -9.82
C MET A 115 2.19 6.95 -10.80
N SER A 116 2.24 6.04 -11.78
CA SER A 116 1.16 5.83 -12.77
C SER A 116 -0.15 5.38 -12.11
N ASN A 117 -0.09 4.44 -11.17
CA ASN A 117 -1.26 3.99 -10.40
C ASN A 117 -1.86 5.12 -9.55
N GLN A 118 -1.01 5.98 -8.96
CA GLN A 118 -1.47 7.14 -8.22
C GLN A 118 -2.22 8.13 -9.13
N GLN A 119 -1.69 8.38 -10.34
CA GLN A 119 -2.35 9.24 -11.35
C GLN A 119 -3.72 8.69 -11.77
N ALA A 120 -3.84 7.39 -12.02
CA ALA A 120 -5.11 6.77 -12.41
C ALA A 120 -6.19 6.96 -11.32
N ARG A 121 -5.84 6.74 -10.05
CA ARG A 121 -6.75 6.96 -8.91
C ARG A 121 -7.16 8.42 -8.75
N LEU A 122 -6.22 9.35 -8.95
CA LEU A 122 -6.53 10.78 -8.93
C LEU A 122 -7.46 11.18 -10.08
N ALA A 123 -7.22 10.67 -11.28
CA ALA A 123 -8.08 10.91 -12.45
C ALA A 123 -9.50 10.35 -12.24
N GLU A 124 -9.63 9.14 -11.72
CA GLU A 124 -10.93 8.53 -11.35
C GLU A 124 -11.67 9.40 -10.33
N SER A 125 -11.00 9.82 -9.24
CA SER A 125 -11.61 10.69 -8.23
C SER A 125 -12.07 12.04 -8.80
N ILE A 126 -11.33 12.60 -9.76
CA ILE A 126 -11.73 13.84 -10.45
C ILE A 126 -12.98 13.61 -11.31
N ILE A 127 -13.06 12.49 -12.03
CA ILE A 127 -14.21 12.14 -12.87
C ILE A 127 -15.46 11.93 -12.02
N GLU A 128 -15.36 11.14 -10.95
CA GLU A 128 -16.46 10.89 -10.01
C GLU A 128 -17.01 12.19 -9.42
N LYS A 129 -16.12 13.12 -9.02
CA LYS A 129 -16.52 14.42 -8.47
C LYS A 129 -17.10 15.35 -9.52
N LYS A 130 -16.58 15.36 -10.75
CA LYS A 130 -17.17 16.12 -11.87
C LYS A 130 -18.60 15.65 -12.14
N GLN A 131 -18.82 14.33 -12.18
CA GLN A 131 -20.15 13.74 -12.35
C GLN A 131 -21.09 14.10 -11.18
N ALA A 132 -20.59 14.10 -9.94
CA ALA A 132 -21.35 14.51 -8.76
C ALA A 132 -21.76 15.99 -8.80
N VAL A 133 -20.89 16.89 -9.28
CA VAL A 133 -21.20 18.32 -9.43
C VAL A 133 -22.20 18.57 -10.57
N GLU A 134 -22.07 17.83 -11.69
CA GLU A 134 -23.05 17.90 -12.79
C GLU A 134 -24.45 17.43 -12.37
N GLN A 135 -24.55 16.47 -11.45
CA GLN A 135 -25.82 16.00 -10.88
C GLN A 135 -26.45 16.97 -9.84
N GLN A 136 -25.66 17.86 -9.22
CA GLN A 136 -26.15 18.77 -8.16
C GLN A 136 -26.51 20.19 -8.64
N GLY A 137 -26.37 20.50 -9.94
CA GLY A 137 -26.75 21.80 -10.50
C GLY A 137 -25.76 22.92 -10.16
N SER A 138 -25.72 23.95 -11.00
CA SER A 138 -24.66 24.97 -11.12
C SER A 138 -24.60 25.99 -9.95
N GLY A 139 -24.63 25.52 -8.71
CA GLY A 139 -24.64 26.35 -7.51
C GLY A 139 -23.76 25.85 -6.36
N ALA A 140 -22.94 24.81 -6.57
CA ALA A 140 -22.02 24.35 -5.52
C ALA A 140 -20.90 25.37 -5.31
N ALA A 141 -20.88 26.02 -4.13
CA ALA A 141 -19.77 26.84 -3.68
C ALA A 141 -18.44 26.03 -3.75
N PRO A 142 -17.29 26.67 -4.03
CA PRO A 142 -16.01 25.98 -4.05
C PRO A 142 -15.83 25.22 -2.72
N ALA A 143 -15.62 23.91 -2.82
CA ALA A 143 -15.55 23.04 -1.65
C ALA A 143 -14.46 23.57 -0.69
N LEU A 144 -14.85 23.84 0.56
CA LEU A 144 -13.93 24.26 1.61
C LEU A 144 -12.79 23.24 1.72
N TYR A 145 -11.57 23.73 1.98
CA TYR A 145 -10.39 22.89 2.21
C TYR A 145 -10.68 21.81 3.27
N PRO A 146 -10.26 20.54 3.08
CA PRO A 146 -10.71 19.41 3.90
C PRO A 146 -9.97 19.35 5.25
N LEU A 147 -10.22 20.32 6.13
CA LEU A 147 -9.60 20.45 7.45
C LEU A 147 -9.78 19.20 8.34
N GLU A 148 -10.91 18.49 8.21
CA GLU A 148 -11.13 17.25 8.96
C GLU A 148 -10.20 16.12 8.50
N LYS A 149 -10.01 15.96 7.19
CA LYS A 149 -9.09 14.95 6.63
C LYS A 149 -7.64 15.28 6.99
N GLU A 150 -7.28 16.55 6.96
CA GLU A 150 -5.97 17.00 7.45
C GLU A 150 -5.75 16.59 8.90
N ARG A 151 -6.71 16.88 9.80
CA ARG A 151 -6.61 16.46 11.21
C ARG A 151 -6.44 14.95 11.37
N GLN A 152 -7.16 14.16 10.58
CA GLN A 152 -7.02 12.70 10.57
C GLN A 152 -5.63 12.25 10.08
N LEU A 153 -5.10 12.87 9.02
CA LEU A 153 -3.75 12.63 8.51
C LEU A 153 -2.70 12.93 9.59
N LEU A 154 -2.77 14.10 10.24
CA LEU A 154 -1.85 14.48 11.32
C LEU A 154 -1.90 13.49 12.48
N GLY A 155 -3.10 13.02 12.86
CA GLY A 155 -3.28 11.99 13.87
C GLY A 155 -2.53 10.69 13.53
N ARG A 156 -2.61 10.25 12.27
CA ARG A 156 -1.92 9.05 11.77
C ARG A 156 -0.39 9.23 11.74
N VAL A 157 0.10 10.40 11.34
CA VAL A 157 1.54 10.71 11.34
C VAL A 157 2.13 10.66 12.74
N ARG A 158 1.45 11.25 13.74
CA ARG A 158 1.91 11.22 15.15
C ARG A 158 2.12 9.80 15.68
N VAL A 159 1.30 8.85 15.23
CA VAL A 159 1.36 7.46 15.67
C VAL A 159 2.17 6.56 14.73
N GLY A 160 2.80 7.13 13.69
CA GLY A 160 3.56 6.39 12.70
C GLY A 160 2.73 5.46 11.82
N ASP A 161 1.42 5.67 11.66
CA ASP A 161 0.58 4.86 10.75
C ASP A 161 0.85 5.23 9.29
N ARG A 162 1.90 4.63 8.70
CA ARG A 162 2.33 4.93 7.33
C ARG A 162 1.25 4.65 6.29
N THR A 163 0.67 3.46 6.32
CA THR A 163 -0.33 3.03 5.34
C THR A 163 -1.52 3.97 5.36
N GLY A 164 -2.06 4.22 6.55
CA GLY A 164 -3.21 5.09 6.73
C GLY A 164 -2.93 6.56 6.42
N ALA A 165 -1.73 7.05 6.76
CA ALA A 165 -1.33 8.41 6.41
C ALA A 165 -1.27 8.58 4.88
N LYS A 166 -0.71 7.62 4.14
CA LYS A 166 -0.68 7.66 2.67
C LYS A 166 -2.09 7.65 2.07
N GLU A 167 -2.98 6.81 2.58
CA GLU A 167 -4.39 6.79 2.14
C GLU A 167 -5.07 8.15 2.34
N MET A 168 -4.91 8.75 3.52
CA MET A 168 -5.52 10.04 3.83
C MET A 168 -4.92 11.18 3.01
N LEU A 169 -3.60 11.18 2.80
CA LEU A 169 -2.91 12.13 1.95
C LEU A 169 -3.45 12.09 0.51
N ASN A 170 -3.65 10.90 -0.05
CA ASN A 170 -4.20 10.76 -1.40
C ASN A 170 -5.63 11.33 -1.51
N GLN A 171 -6.46 11.19 -0.48
CA GLN A 171 -7.78 11.81 -0.45
C GLN A 171 -7.71 13.33 -0.42
N ILE A 172 -6.81 13.90 0.40
CA ILE A 172 -6.58 15.35 0.47
C ILE A 172 -6.07 15.89 -0.86
N LEU A 173 -5.12 15.20 -1.50
CA LEU A 173 -4.63 15.55 -2.83
C LEU A 173 -5.76 15.58 -3.86
N GLY A 174 -6.64 14.57 -3.87
CA GLY A 174 -7.80 14.56 -4.74
C GLY A 174 -8.76 15.74 -4.51
N ASP A 175 -8.89 16.22 -3.27
CA ASP A 175 -9.68 17.42 -2.95
C ASP A 175 -8.98 18.71 -3.39
N ILE A 176 -7.67 18.83 -3.15
CA ILE A 176 -6.88 20.01 -3.55
C ILE A 176 -6.87 20.13 -5.07
N LEU A 177 -6.56 19.06 -5.80
CA LEU A 177 -6.46 19.07 -7.26
C LEU A 177 -7.79 19.43 -7.93
N PHE A 178 -8.90 18.87 -7.42
CA PHE A 178 -10.23 19.19 -7.92
C PHE A 178 -10.55 20.69 -7.82
N ASN A 179 -10.18 21.31 -6.70
CA ASN A 179 -10.46 22.73 -6.44
C ASN A 179 -9.44 23.70 -7.06
N SER A 180 -8.24 23.21 -7.42
CA SER A 180 -7.14 24.07 -7.90
C SER A 180 -7.19 24.37 -9.41
N ALA A 181 -8.10 23.74 -10.16
CA ALA A 181 -8.37 23.98 -11.59
C ALA A 181 -7.10 24.13 -12.47
N GLY A 182 -6.06 23.33 -12.19
CA GLY A 182 -4.81 23.35 -12.97
C GLY A 182 -3.92 24.57 -12.75
N ARG A 183 -3.96 25.24 -11.59
CA ARG A 183 -3.01 26.30 -11.19
C ARG A 183 -1.90 25.73 -10.30
N PRO A 184 -0.69 25.45 -10.83
CA PRO A 184 0.39 24.81 -10.08
C PRO A 184 0.85 25.63 -8.85
N GLU A 185 0.75 26.95 -8.91
CA GLU A 185 1.17 27.87 -7.83
C GLU A 185 0.28 27.73 -6.60
N VAL A 186 -1.03 27.51 -6.82
CA VAL A 186 -1.99 27.27 -5.73
C VAL A 186 -1.73 25.91 -5.10
N LEU A 187 -1.46 24.89 -5.93
CA LEU A 187 -1.09 23.56 -5.45
C LEU A 187 0.20 23.62 -4.62
N LYS A 188 1.26 24.26 -5.13
CA LYS A 188 2.52 24.48 -4.38
C LYS A 188 2.28 25.11 -3.02
N ALA A 189 1.49 26.19 -2.96
CA ALA A 189 1.18 26.86 -1.69
C ALA A 189 0.49 25.91 -0.69
N ARG A 190 -0.45 25.08 -1.16
CA ARG A 190 -1.14 24.09 -0.32
C ARG A 190 -0.26 22.94 0.13
N LEU A 191 0.60 22.44 -0.76
CA LEU A 191 1.54 21.38 -0.42
C LEU A 191 2.60 21.87 0.58
N LEU A 192 3.04 23.12 0.45
CA LEU A 192 3.93 23.74 1.43
C LEU A 192 3.25 23.82 2.81
N GLU A 193 2.01 24.33 2.87
CA GLU A 193 1.22 24.38 4.10
C GLU A 193 1.09 22.98 4.74
N LEU A 194 0.74 21.98 3.93
CA LEU A 194 0.61 20.60 4.36
C LEU A 194 1.93 20.02 4.88
N SER A 195 3.05 20.27 4.18
CA SER A 195 4.38 19.81 4.62
C SER A 195 4.76 20.37 6.00
N VAL A 196 4.42 21.63 6.28
CA VAL A 196 4.72 22.26 7.57
C VAL A 196 3.92 21.61 8.70
N VAL A 197 2.63 21.34 8.50
CA VAL A 197 1.81 20.69 9.54
C VAL A 197 2.18 19.21 9.72
N LEU A 198 2.56 18.51 8.65
CA LEU A 198 3.07 17.13 8.72
C LEU A 198 4.37 17.06 9.52
N SER A 199 5.31 17.97 9.28
CA SER A 199 6.57 18.06 10.02
C SER A 199 6.32 18.25 11.52
N ARG A 200 5.38 19.13 11.90
CA ARG A 200 4.98 19.32 13.31
C ARG A 200 4.37 18.06 13.92
N ALA A 201 3.48 17.39 13.19
CA ALA A 201 2.89 16.13 13.64
C ALA A 201 3.96 15.04 13.83
N ALA A 202 4.99 15.00 12.99
CA ALA A 202 6.12 14.08 13.15
C ALA A 202 6.97 14.40 14.38
N VAL A 203 7.24 15.68 14.67
CA VAL A 203 7.89 16.09 15.93
C VAL A 203 7.04 15.69 17.14
N GLU A 204 5.73 15.92 17.10
CA GLU A 204 4.79 15.50 18.15
C GLU A 204 4.73 13.96 18.30
N GLY A 205 4.98 13.21 17.22
CA GLY A 205 5.15 11.75 17.22
C GLY A 205 6.50 11.27 17.75
N GLY A 206 7.41 12.18 18.09
CA GLY A 206 8.72 11.87 18.66
C GLY A 206 9.90 11.97 17.70
N GLY A 207 9.65 12.35 16.44
CA GLY A 207 10.72 12.61 15.45
C GLY A 207 11.65 13.74 15.88
N SER A 208 12.88 13.73 15.37
CA SER A 208 13.89 14.73 15.74
C SER A 208 13.55 16.10 15.15
N LEU A 209 13.31 17.10 16.01
CA LEU A 209 13.07 18.48 15.60
C LEU A 209 14.20 19.03 14.71
N GLU A 210 15.45 18.79 15.07
CA GLU A 210 16.61 19.30 14.33
C GLU A 210 16.67 18.71 12.91
N ARG A 211 16.42 17.41 12.77
CA ARG A 211 16.44 16.71 11.47
C ARG A 211 15.26 17.13 10.62
N LEU A 212 14.06 17.18 11.19
CA LEU A 212 12.84 17.59 10.51
C LEU A 212 12.90 19.05 10.04
N LEU A 213 13.50 19.96 10.84
CA LEU A 213 13.76 21.33 10.39
C LEU A 213 14.74 21.37 9.21
N GLY A 214 15.82 20.59 9.26
CA GLY A 214 16.76 20.47 8.15
C GLY A 214 16.10 20.01 6.85
N LEU A 215 15.22 18.99 6.94
CA LEU A 215 14.42 18.51 5.82
C LEU A 215 13.48 19.59 5.27
N ASN A 216 12.78 20.33 6.13
CA ASN A 216 11.88 21.40 5.70
C ASN A 216 12.59 22.45 4.85
N PHE A 217 13.82 22.86 5.21
CA PHE A 217 14.58 23.83 4.42
C PHE A 217 14.88 23.31 3.00
N ALA A 218 15.35 22.06 2.90
CA ALA A 218 15.62 21.43 1.60
C ALA A 218 14.35 21.28 0.75
N TYR A 219 13.24 20.93 1.38
CA TYR A 219 11.97 20.73 0.70
C TYR A 219 11.34 22.01 0.16
N VAL A 220 11.54 23.16 0.82
CA VAL A 220 11.09 24.47 0.29
C VAL A 220 11.78 24.78 -1.04
N GLU A 221 13.09 24.57 -1.13
CA GLU A 221 13.86 24.80 -2.36
C GLU A 221 13.47 23.81 -3.46
N GLU A 222 13.33 22.53 -3.11
CA GLU A 222 12.88 21.48 -4.05
C GLU A 222 11.51 21.83 -4.65
N LEU A 223 10.53 22.16 -3.81
CA LEU A 223 9.15 22.49 -4.23
C LEU A 223 9.09 23.69 -5.19
N ALA A 224 9.96 24.68 -4.99
CA ALA A 224 10.01 25.86 -5.85
C ALA A 224 10.34 25.49 -7.30
N SER A 225 11.18 24.48 -7.51
CA SER A 225 11.67 24.04 -8.82
C SER A 225 10.72 23.15 -9.62
N LEU A 226 9.70 22.56 -8.98
CA LEU A 226 8.78 21.61 -9.63
C LEU A 226 7.77 22.34 -10.52
N GLU A 227 7.42 21.81 -11.69
CA GLU A 227 6.52 22.53 -12.62
C GLU A 227 5.24 21.76 -12.93
N SER A 228 5.29 20.43 -12.79
CA SER A 228 4.16 19.55 -13.10
C SER A 228 3.36 19.16 -11.85
N ILE A 229 2.08 18.86 -12.04
CA ILE A 229 1.21 18.38 -10.94
C ILE A 229 1.71 17.03 -10.44
N GLU A 230 2.24 16.22 -11.35
CA GLU A 230 2.79 14.90 -11.11
C GLU A 230 3.99 14.97 -10.16
N GLU A 231 4.95 15.85 -10.44
CA GLU A 231 6.10 16.12 -9.56
C GLU A 231 5.65 16.61 -8.18
N LEU A 232 4.66 17.50 -8.14
CA LEU A 232 4.12 18.05 -6.89
C LEU A 232 3.46 16.96 -6.02
N CYS A 233 2.70 16.05 -6.64
CA CYS A 233 2.11 14.90 -5.94
C CYS A 233 3.17 13.91 -5.45
N ALA A 234 4.17 13.60 -6.28
CA ALA A 234 5.29 12.74 -5.88
C ALA A 234 6.04 13.34 -4.67
N TRP A 235 6.31 14.64 -4.74
CA TRP A 235 7.05 15.37 -3.74
C TRP A 235 6.38 15.29 -2.37
N ILE A 236 5.07 15.51 -2.25
CA ILE A 236 4.42 15.48 -0.94
C ILE A 236 4.37 14.07 -0.34
N VAL A 237 4.33 13.02 -1.18
CA VAL A 237 4.42 11.62 -0.73
C VAL A 237 5.82 11.35 -0.18
N LYS A 238 6.87 11.76 -0.90
CA LYS A 238 8.28 11.69 -0.45
C LYS A 238 8.47 12.41 0.89
N VAL A 239 7.92 13.61 1.03
CA VAL A 239 7.97 14.41 2.27
C VAL A 239 7.31 13.66 3.42
N LEU A 240 6.11 13.11 3.21
CA LEU A 240 5.40 12.32 4.22
C LEU A 240 6.23 11.10 4.65
N ASP A 241 6.80 10.37 3.69
CA ASP A 241 7.60 9.18 3.99
C ASP A 241 8.84 9.51 4.84
N ALA A 242 9.57 10.56 4.50
CA ALA A 242 10.74 10.99 5.26
C ALA A 242 10.38 11.42 6.69
N PHE A 243 9.24 12.08 6.88
CA PHE A 243 8.78 12.47 8.21
C PHE A 243 8.34 11.26 9.04
N LEU A 244 7.70 10.28 8.42
CA LEU A 244 7.38 9.02 9.09
C LEU A 244 8.65 8.26 9.46
N ASP A 245 9.68 8.23 8.60
CA ASP A 245 10.98 7.61 8.93
C ASP A 245 11.60 8.19 10.20
N GLU A 246 11.53 9.50 10.40
CA GLU A 246 12.00 10.16 11.62
C GLU A 246 11.20 9.76 12.86
N VAL A 247 9.87 9.61 12.73
CA VAL A 247 9.00 9.10 13.81
C VAL A 247 9.38 7.65 14.15
N TYR A 248 9.61 6.81 13.13
CA TYR A 248 10.00 5.41 13.30
C TYR A 248 11.39 5.26 13.93
N ALA A 249 12.38 6.02 13.47
CA ALA A 249 13.75 5.98 14.01
C ALA A 249 13.79 6.38 15.50
N ALA A 250 12.97 7.35 15.90
CA ALA A 250 12.79 7.68 17.31
C ALA A 250 12.15 6.54 18.09
N ALA A 251 11.24 5.80 17.48
CA ALA A 251 10.56 4.67 18.10
C ALA A 251 11.48 3.46 18.32
N GLU A 252 12.35 3.11 17.35
CA GLU A 252 13.35 2.03 17.50
C GLU A 252 14.25 2.22 18.74
N SER A 253 14.63 3.46 19.04
CA SER A 253 15.41 3.77 20.25
C SER A 253 14.65 3.55 21.57
N ARG A 254 13.31 3.49 21.50
CA ARG A 254 12.37 3.35 22.64
C ARG A 254 11.70 1.98 22.70
N ASP A 255 11.85 1.14 21.67
CA ASP A 255 11.22 -0.18 21.54
C ASP A 255 11.48 -1.05 22.80
N LEU A 256 12.72 -1.13 23.26
CA LEU A 256 13.11 -2.03 24.36
C LEU A 256 12.62 -1.59 25.76
N PRO A 257 12.64 -0.28 26.12
CA PRO A 257 11.94 0.24 27.30
C PRO A 257 10.41 0.06 27.23
N VAL A 258 9.79 0.40 26.10
CA VAL A 258 8.33 0.32 25.92
C VAL A 258 7.86 -1.13 26.02
N MET A 259 8.60 -2.05 25.41
CA MET A 259 8.29 -3.47 25.47
C MET A 259 8.36 -4.01 26.89
N ARG A 260 9.35 -3.57 27.69
CA ARG A 260 9.44 -3.92 29.11
C ARG A 260 8.23 -3.43 29.90
N GLN A 261 7.77 -2.20 29.66
CA GLN A 261 6.60 -1.65 30.33
C GLN A 261 5.32 -2.40 29.93
N ALA A 262 5.11 -2.64 28.64
CA ALA A 262 3.96 -3.40 28.13
C ALA A 262 3.90 -4.81 28.74
N VAL A 263 5.03 -5.52 28.76
CA VAL A 263 5.15 -6.85 29.39
C VAL A 263 4.86 -6.79 30.89
N SER A 264 5.37 -5.78 31.59
CA SER A 264 5.12 -5.59 33.02
C SER A 264 3.63 -5.37 33.30
N TYR A 265 2.98 -4.51 32.52
CA TYR A 265 1.57 -4.21 32.66
C TYR A 265 0.71 -5.46 32.42
N ILE A 266 0.98 -6.23 31.36
CA ILE A 266 0.27 -7.50 31.10
C ILE A 266 0.45 -8.46 32.27
N LYS A 267 1.65 -8.60 32.84
CA LYS A 267 1.88 -9.50 33.98
C LYS A 267 1.16 -9.06 35.26
N GLN A 268 0.83 -7.78 35.40
CA GLN A 268 0.07 -7.28 36.54
C GLN A 268 -1.44 -7.44 36.32
N HIS A 269 -1.91 -7.28 35.09
CA HIS A 269 -3.33 -7.21 34.73
C HIS A 269 -3.86 -8.42 33.94
N PHE A 270 -3.09 -9.51 33.77
CA PHE A 270 -3.50 -10.65 32.93
C PHE A 270 -4.81 -11.31 33.36
N ARG A 271 -5.26 -11.11 34.61
CA ARG A 271 -6.51 -11.67 35.15
C ARG A 271 -7.76 -10.93 34.68
N GLU A 272 -7.59 -9.71 34.15
CA GLU A 272 -8.67 -8.81 33.75
C GLU A 272 -9.02 -9.00 32.26
N GLU A 273 -10.11 -8.38 31.80
CA GLU A 273 -10.41 -8.25 30.36
C GLU A 273 -9.45 -7.24 29.73
N LEU A 274 -8.23 -7.68 29.44
CA LEU A 274 -7.16 -6.85 28.90
C LEU A 274 -7.18 -6.84 27.37
N THR A 275 -7.26 -5.66 26.77
CA THR A 275 -7.19 -5.43 25.32
C THR A 275 -5.83 -4.88 24.89
N LEU A 276 -5.57 -4.88 23.58
CA LEU A 276 -4.36 -4.27 23.04
C LEU A 276 -4.37 -2.75 23.24
N GLU A 277 -5.55 -2.16 23.14
CA GLU A 277 -5.83 -0.74 23.37
C GLU A 277 -5.46 -0.33 24.80
N ASP A 278 -5.80 -1.13 25.81
CA ASP A 278 -5.45 -0.85 27.21
C ASP A 278 -3.93 -0.81 27.41
N VAL A 279 -3.21 -1.80 26.84
CA VAL A 279 -1.75 -1.86 26.93
C VAL A 279 -1.12 -0.67 26.20
N ALA A 280 -1.66 -0.32 25.02
CA ALA A 280 -1.19 0.79 24.23
C ALA A 280 -1.38 2.14 24.94
N GLN A 281 -2.51 2.31 25.63
CA GLN A 281 -2.78 3.49 26.44
C GLN A 281 -1.81 3.62 27.63
N GLU A 282 -1.53 2.50 28.31
CA GLU A 282 -0.58 2.46 29.44
C GLU A 282 0.84 2.85 29.01
N VAL A 283 1.30 2.36 27.86
CA VAL A 283 2.64 2.72 27.36
C VAL A 283 2.68 4.03 26.58
N HIS A 284 1.52 4.68 26.38
CA HIS A 284 1.34 5.90 25.61
C HIS A 284 1.73 5.79 24.12
N PHE A 285 1.42 4.65 23.50
CA PHE A 285 1.60 4.40 22.07
C PHE A 285 0.31 3.94 21.41
N SER A 286 0.31 3.84 20.08
CA SER A 286 -0.82 3.29 19.34
C SER A 286 -0.88 1.76 19.44
N PRO A 287 -2.08 1.15 19.33
CA PRO A 287 -2.24 -0.29 19.24
C PRO A 287 -1.42 -0.91 18.09
N TYR A 288 -1.31 -0.20 16.97
CA TYR A 288 -0.51 -0.64 15.83
C TYR A 288 0.98 -0.76 16.19
N TYR A 289 1.54 0.28 16.81
CA TYR A 289 2.94 0.26 17.23
C TYR A 289 3.22 -0.85 18.24
N VAL A 290 2.35 -1.02 19.24
CA VAL A 290 2.49 -2.10 20.23
C VAL A 290 2.36 -3.48 19.58
N SER A 291 1.41 -3.67 18.66
CA SER A 291 1.25 -4.92 17.91
C SER A 291 2.51 -5.29 17.11
N ARG A 292 3.08 -4.30 16.39
CA ARG A 292 4.35 -4.43 15.68
C ARG A 292 5.48 -4.82 16.63
N LEU A 293 5.58 -4.12 17.76
CA LEU A 293 6.61 -4.34 18.78
C LEU A 293 6.56 -5.76 19.37
N PHE A 294 5.36 -6.29 19.66
CA PHE A 294 5.20 -7.69 20.09
C PHE A 294 5.69 -8.70 19.04
N LYS A 295 5.44 -8.41 17.76
CA LYS A 295 5.86 -9.29 16.65
C LYS A 295 7.37 -9.26 16.42
N GLU A 296 7.99 -8.09 16.46
CA GLU A 296 9.42 -7.93 16.21
C GLU A 296 10.26 -8.42 17.41
N GLU A 297 9.89 -8.05 18.64
CA GLU A 297 10.70 -8.34 19.82
C GLU A 297 10.46 -9.74 20.41
N LEU A 298 9.24 -10.27 20.31
CA LEU A 298 8.89 -11.59 20.89
C LEU A 298 8.47 -12.64 19.87
N GLY A 299 8.27 -12.28 18.60
CA GLY A 299 7.73 -13.20 17.59
C GLY A 299 6.26 -13.60 17.84
N LEU A 300 5.55 -12.90 18.74
CA LEU A 300 4.20 -13.24 19.19
C LEU A 300 3.24 -12.08 18.94
N THR A 301 1.95 -12.35 18.78
CA THR A 301 0.92 -11.32 18.95
C THR A 301 0.70 -11.03 20.44
N PHE A 302 0.10 -9.87 20.74
CA PHE A 302 -0.40 -9.55 22.08
C PHE A 302 -1.29 -10.68 22.66
N ILE A 303 -2.27 -11.18 21.89
CA ILE A 303 -3.20 -12.23 22.34
C ILE A 303 -2.45 -13.52 22.66
N GLU A 304 -1.46 -13.89 21.85
CA GLU A 304 -0.62 -15.07 22.10
C GLU A 304 0.21 -14.91 23.36
N TYR A 305 0.76 -13.72 23.61
CA TYR A 305 1.53 -13.42 24.81
C TYR A 305 0.66 -13.43 26.09
N LEU A 306 -0.51 -12.80 26.05
CA LEU A 306 -1.47 -12.82 27.15
C LEU A 306 -1.90 -14.26 27.46
N THR A 307 -2.24 -15.04 26.41
CA THR A 307 -2.58 -16.46 26.56
C THR A 307 -1.46 -17.25 27.21
N LYS A 308 -0.21 -17.06 26.75
CA LYS A 308 0.96 -17.73 27.34
C LYS A 308 1.11 -17.39 28.82
N THR A 309 0.95 -16.13 29.18
CA THR A 309 1.04 -15.66 30.57
C THR A 309 -0.03 -16.30 31.46
N ARG A 310 -1.29 -16.36 30.99
CA ARG A 310 -2.40 -17.01 31.71
C ARG A 310 -2.18 -18.50 31.91
N ILE A 311 -1.69 -19.20 30.88
CA ILE A 311 -1.44 -20.64 30.94
C ILE A 311 -0.28 -20.98 31.88
N GLU A 312 0.80 -20.19 31.89
CA GLU A 312 1.91 -20.39 32.83
C GLU A 312 1.47 -20.21 34.29
N GLU A 313 0.66 -19.20 34.58
CA GLU A 313 0.09 -19.04 35.93
C GLU A 313 -0.87 -20.19 36.28
N ALA A 314 -1.67 -20.67 35.31
CA ALA A 314 -2.56 -21.81 35.53
C ALA A 314 -1.77 -23.08 35.86
N LYS A 315 -0.66 -23.35 35.17
CA LYS A 315 0.25 -24.47 35.47
C LYS A 315 0.78 -24.38 36.89
N ARG A 316 1.22 -23.19 37.32
CA ARG A 316 1.66 -22.94 38.70
C ARG A 316 0.56 -23.28 39.70
N LEU A 317 -0.65 -22.75 39.52
CA LEU A 317 -1.79 -23.00 40.42
C LEU A 317 -2.24 -24.48 40.43
N LEU A 318 -2.14 -25.18 39.30
CA LEU A 318 -2.46 -26.61 39.20
C LEU A 318 -1.50 -27.48 40.04
N LEU A 319 -0.23 -27.08 40.15
CA LEU A 319 0.82 -27.81 40.87
C LEU A 319 0.91 -27.41 42.35
N GLU A 320 0.67 -26.14 42.67
CA GLU A 320 0.88 -25.58 44.01
C GLU A 320 -0.38 -25.56 44.87
N THR A 321 -1.56 -25.82 44.30
CA THR A 321 -2.84 -25.68 45.01
C THR A 321 -3.81 -26.84 44.75
N ASN A 322 -4.76 -27.04 45.67
CA ASN A 322 -5.86 -28.00 45.53
C ASN A 322 -7.12 -27.39 44.89
N LYS A 323 -7.02 -26.19 44.30
CA LYS A 323 -8.16 -25.52 43.67
C LYS A 323 -8.72 -26.35 42.52
N THR A 324 -10.01 -26.29 42.26
CA THR A 324 -10.64 -26.94 41.11
C THR A 324 -10.21 -26.28 39.80
N VAL A 325 -10.37 -26.98 38.68
CA VAL A 325 -10.08 -26.43 37.34
C VAL A 325 -10.94 -25.17 37.06
N SER A 326 -12.18 -25.14 37.56
CA SER A 326 -13.09 -23.98 37.45
C SER A 326 -12.58 -22.77 38.23
N GLU A 327 -12.14 -22.97 39.48
CA GLU A 327 -11.56 -21.87 40.27
C GLU A 327 -10.26 -21.34 39.64
N ILE A 328 -9.44 -22.22 39.08
CA ILE A 328 -8.20 -21.81 38.40
C ILE A 328 -8.51 -21.04 37.13
N SER A 329 -9.51 -21.44 36.33
CA SER A 329 -9.88 -20.69 35.13
C SER A 329 -10.30 -19.26 35.45
N GLU A 330 -11.07 -19.07 36.52
CA GLU A 330 -11.47 -17.73 36.98
C GLU A 330 -10.25 -16.92 37.46
N LEU A 331 -9.36 -17.52 38.26
CA LEU A 331 -8.16 -16.86 38.79
C LEU A 331 -7.15 -16.42 37.74
N VAL A 332 -7.15 -17.05 36.57
CA VAL A 332 -6.27 -16.70 35.44
C VAL A 332 -6.98 -15.90 34.36
N GLY A 333 -8.20 -15.42 34.61
CA GLY A 333 -8.91 -14.46 33.73
C GLY A 333 -9.72 -15.10 32.60
N TYR A 334 -10.19 -16.34 32.76
CA TYR A 334 -11.16 -16.95 31.85
C TYR A 334 -12.54 -17.06 32.52
N GLN A 335 -13.56 -16.50 31.87
CA GLN A 335 -14.95 -16.58 32.33
C GLN A 335 -15.61 -17.95 32.07
N ASP A 336 -15.17 -18.67 31.02
CA ASP A 336 -15.69 -19.99 30.67
C ASP A 336 -14.62 -21.08 30.94
N PRO A 337 -14.81 -21.93 31.96
CA PRO A 337 -13.93 -23.07 32.26
C PRO A 337 -13.77 -24.07 31.11
N SER A 338 -14.81 -24.22 30.26
CA SER A 338 -14.77 -25.11 29.09
C SER A 338 -13.87 -24.54 28.01
N TYR A 339 -13.94 -23.23 27.76
CA TYR A 339 -13.03 -22.54 26.86
C TYR A 339 -11.59 -22.59 27.37
N PHE A 340 -11.36 -22.30 28.66
CA PHE A 340 -10.04 -22.44 29.29
C PHE A 340 -9.44 -23.84 29.06
N THR A 341 -10.22 -24.91 29.29
CA THR A 341 -9.77 -26.29 29.09
C THR A 341 -9.34 -26.56 27.65
N LYS A 342 -10.06 -26.01 26.66
CA LYS A 342 -9.69 -26.12 25.24
C LYS A 342 -8.39 -25.37 24.94
N VAL A 343 -8.24 -24.15 25.45
CA VAL A 343 -7.04 -23.32 25.25
C VAL A 343 -5.82 -23.98 25.91
N PHE A 344 -5.95 -24.46 27.15
CA PHE A 344 -4.89 -25.17 27.86
C PHE A 344 -4.45 -26.41 27.11
N LYS A 345 -5.39 -27.27 26.68
CA LYS A 345 -5.09 -28.48 25.90
C LYS A 345 -4.41 -28.15 24.57
N LYS A 346 -4.81 -27.07 23.89
CA LYS A 346 -4.17 -26.63 22.65
C LYS A 346 -2.72 -26.21 22.85
N ARG A 347 -2.38 -25.62 24.01
CA ARG A 347 -1.03 -25.15 24.34
C ARG A 347 -0.12 -26.24 24.89
N GLU A 348 -0.61 -27.04 25.85
CA GLU A 348 0.21 -28.03 26.56
C GLU A 348 0.02 -29.47 26.04
N GLY A 349 -0.92 -29.71 25.13
CA GLY A 349 -1.23 -31.05 24.58
C GLY A 349 -2.11 -31.93 25.47
N VAL A 350 -2.25 -31.62 26.76
CA VAL A 350 -3.04 -32.36 27.75
C VAL A 350 -4.07 -31.46 28.44
N THR A 351 -5.11 -32.04 29.04
CA THR A 351 -6.09 -31.25 29.80
C THR A 351 -5.52 -30.77 31.16
N PRO A 352 -6.06 -29.70 31.78
CA PRO A 352 -5.62 -29.26 33.10
C PRO A 352 -5.66 -30.38 34.16
N THR A 353 -6.70 -31.21 34.13
CA THR A 353 -6.84 -32.36 35.04
C THR A 353 -5.79 -33.43 34.79
N GLN A 354 -5.41 -33.66 33.53
CA GLN A 354 -4.32 -34.58 33.18
C GLN A 354 -2.96 -34.00 33.57
N PHE A 355 -2.75 -32.69 33.40
CA PHE A 355 -1.52 -32.01 33.78
C PHE A 355 -1.25 -32.03 35.29
N ARG A 356 -2.31 -32.03 36.10
CA ARG A 356 -2.20 -32.11 37.57
C ARG A 356 -1.77 -33.50 38.08
N ARG A 357 -2.13 -34.56 37.35
CA ARG A 357 -1.81 -35.95 37.72
C ARG A 357 -0.39 -36.26 37.32
#